data_AF-A0A1E3QPW7-F1
#
_entry.id   AF-A0A1E3QPW7-F1
#
_cell.length_a   1.000
_cell.length_b   1.000
_cell.length_c   1.000
_cell.angle_alpha   90.00
_cell.angle_beta   90.00
_cell.angle_gamma   90.00
#
_symmetry.space_group_name_H-M   'P 1'
#
loop_
_entity.id
_entity.type
_entity.pdbx_description
1 polymer ?
#
loop_
_entity_poly.entity_id
_entity_poly.type
_entity_poly.pdbx_seq_one_letter_code
_entity_poly.pdbx_strand_id
1 'polypeptide(L)'
;MSFFSNLTNSANLDTFAQSVKTFGDKVSNEFGDKFTNDVLPFAQRTQMLLQEKISGQGQDVSELPQEYIDLEKRIDTIRFVYEKLLSVTSTYESEAYDYPANAKETFSENLKTVNDKLQNLSAVTNLSDAQAVLVSPVPKGEPKTLNHALARAATAGSDALRNNVGAQDPIAEGLETYALAMKKLGNARLQQDQLIRAHFNEPLQQALRTQLSQATKARRDVELKRMSYDSVRSQLKHASADREAALRVKLETLEDEFANATEDAVSVMKNVIDGSKPLNQLVELVNAQLAYHTLAVEILGGTLPDLKSLNEGSASVPTAGSAEDAYNTQRQDLFGNLQQTNKITRSESPYGDASIDSIRNQQIQQSNLESQSEQEVGEMSDKLSILKSLSNRLGDEIHKSNLISEDLTSNMDSMGKSLKMTYNRMMIMSKKAGVGWKTWLGFFFIVFLFFFWSWIF
;
A
#
# COMPACT_ATOMS: atom_id res chain seq x y z
N MET A 1 -37.42 -16.27 -45.49
CA MET A 1 -36.55 -17.16 -46.28
C MET A 1 -35.75 -16.25 -47.20
N SER A 2 -34.44 -16.09 -47.13
CA SER A 2 -33.40 -17.11 -47.04
C SER A 2 -32.10 -16.44 -46.57
N PHE A 3 -31.81 -16.56 -45.28
CA PHE A 3 -30.45 -16.54 -44.75
C PHE A 3 -29.91 -17.98 -44.92
N PHE A 4 -28.63 -18.15 -45.24
CA PHE A 4 -27.92 -19.42 -45.51
C PHE A 4 -27.97 -19.95 -46.95
N SER A 5 -27.09 -19.44 -47.82
CA SER A 5 -26.26 -20.25 -48.72
C SER A 5 -25.36 -19.35 -49.58
N ASN A 6 -24.08 -19.23 -49.21
CA ASN A 6 -22.94 -19.15 -50.14
C ASN A 6 -21.66 -19.01 -49.32
N LEU A 7 -21.28 -20.13 -48.72
CA LEU A 7 -20.00 -20.33 -48.05
C LEU A 7 -19.32 -21.49 -48.76
N THR A 8 -18.88 -21.25 -49.99
CA THR A 8 -18.03 -22.17 -50.75
C THR A 8 -17.02 -21.35 -51.54
N ASN A 9 -15.78 -21.31 -51.05
CA ASN A 9 -14.59 -21.03 -51.85
C ASN A 9 -13.45 -21.86 -51.27
N SER A 10 -13.35 -23.11 -51.75
CA SER A 10 -12.28 -24.08 -51.47
C SER A 10 -10.88 -23.56 -51.83
N ALA A 11 -10.77 -22.53 -52.68
CA ALA A 11 -9.51 -21.93 -53.08
C ALA A 11 -8.72 -21.26 -51.93
N ASN A 12 -9.38 -20.84 -50.84
CA ASN A 12 -8.69 -20.27 -49.67
C ASN A 12 -8.18 -21.33 -48.69
N LEU A 13 -8.75 -22.55 -48.70
CA LEU A 13 -8.35 -23.60 -47.77
C LEU A 13 -7.05 -24.27 -48.20
N ASP A 14 -6.88 -24.50 -49.50
CA ASP A 14 -5.65 -25.09 -50.05
C ASP A 14 -4.47 -24.11 -49.99
N THR A 15 -4.73 -22.81 -50.21
CA THR A 15 -3.73 -21.75 -50.07
C THR A 15 -3.31 -21.56 -48.60
N PHE A 16 -4.25 -21.71 -47.66
CA PHE A 16 -3.97 -21.71 -46.23
C PHE A 16 -3.25 -22.99 -45.78
N ALA A 17 -3.63 -24.15 -46.28
CA ALA A 17 -2.94 -25.40 -46.00
C ALA A 17 -1.49 -25.38 -46.53
N GLN A 18 -1.27 -24.83 -47.73
CA GLN A 18 0.07 -24.66 -48.28
C GLN A 18 0.90 -23.62 -47.52
N SER A 19 0.30 -22.53 -47.02
CA SER A 19 1.04 -21.54 -46.22
C SER A 19 1.38 -22.06 -44.82
N VAL A 20 0.49 -22.84 -44.19
CA VAL A 20 0.75 -23.54 -42.93
C VAL A 20 1.83 -24.61 -43.11
N LYS A 21 1.82 -25.34 -44.24
CA LYS A 21 2.84 -26.35 -44.54
C LYS A 21 4.20 -25.70 -44.83
N THR A 22 4.23 -24.63 -45.62
CA THR A 22 5.46 -23.86 -45.91
C THR A 22 6.02 -23.16 -44.67
N PHE A 23 5.14 -22.69 -43.77
CA PHE A 23 5.53 -22.16 -42.47
C PHE A 23 6.09 -23.27 -41.56
N GLY A 24 5.44 -24.44 -41.52
CA GLY A 24 5.91 -25.62 -40.79
C GLY A 24 7.27 -26.10 -41.29
N ASP A 25 7.48 -26.15 -42.61
CA ASP A 25 8.74 -26.57 -43.22
C ASP A 25 9.86 -25.55 -42.95
N LYS A 26 9.58 -24.24 -42.96
CA LYS A 26 10.56 -23.18 -42.61
C LYS A 26 10.89 -23.14 -41.12
N VAL A 27 9.89 -23.31 -40.25
CA VAL A 27 10.10 -23.41 -38.80
C VAL A 27 10.85 -24.70 -38.44
N SER A 28 10.63 -25.81 -39.15
CA SER A 28 11.40 -27.04 -38.92
C SER A 28 12.84 -26.92 -39.45
N ASN A 29 13.08 -26.25 -40.57
CA ASN A 29 14.42 -26.19 -41.17
C ASN A 29 15.32 -25.07 -40.58
N GLU A 30 14.77 -23.98 -40.04
CA GLU A 30 15.56 -22.92 -39.37
C GLU A 30 15.54 -23.02 -37.83
N PHE A 31 14.50 -23.62 -37.25
CA PHE A 31 14.32 -23.74 -35.80
C PHE A 31 14.39 -25.19 -35.29
N GLY A 32 14.27 -26.20 -36.15
CA GLY A 32 14.14 -27.61 -35.76
C GLY A 32 15.37 -28.20 -35.09
N ASP A 33 16.59 -27.87 -35.52
CA ASP A 33 17.81 -28.43 -34.92
C ASP A 33 18.11 -27.94 -33.50
N LYS A 34 17.58 -26.76 -33.13
CA LYS A 34 17.71 -26.20 -31.76
C LYS A 34 16.50 -26.54 -30.88
N PHE A 35 15.30 -26.55 -31.45
CA PHE A 35 14.08 -26.81 -30.67
C PHE A 35 13.86 -28.31 -30.40
N THR A 36 14.28 -29.22 -31.28
CA THR A 36 14.16 -30.66 -31.02
C THR A 36 15.08 -31.12 -29.89
N ASN A 37 16.32 -30.64 -29.83
CA ASN A 37 17.25 -30.98 -28.74
C ASN A 37 16.84 -30.37 -27.39
N ASP A 38 16.21 -29.18 -27.38
CA ASP A 38 15.83 -28.49 -26.13
C ASP A 38 14.39 -28.77 -25.65
N VAL A 39 13.46 -29.18 -26.52
CA VAL A 39 12.02 -29.34 -26.18
C VAL A 39 11.55 -30.79 -26.17
N LEU A 40 12.24 -31.73 -26.82
CA LEU A 40 11.99 -33.17 -26.62
C LEU A 40 12.21 -33.67 -25.19
N PRO A 41 13.05 -33.06 -24.32
CA PRO A 41 13.12 -33.44 -22.91
C PRO A 41 11.85 -33.09 -22.12
N PHE A 42 11.03 -32.12 -22.57
CA PHE A 42 9.90 -31.63 -21.77
C PHE A 42 8.76 -32.64 -21.65
N ALA A 43 8.43 -33.34 -22.75
CA ALA A 43 7.37 -34.35 -22.75
C ALA A 43 7.74 -35.59 -21.93
N GLN A 44 9.00 -36.03 -22.02
CA GLN A 44 9.52 -37.13 -21.20
C GLN A 44 9.63 -36.74 -19.72
N ARG A 45 10.14 -35.53 -19.41
CA ARG A 45 10.20 -34.99 -18.02
C ARG A 45 8.82 -34.81 -17.40
N THR A 46 7.82 -34.37 -18.18
CA THR A 46 6.44 -34.21 -17.70
C THR A 46 5.78 -35.55 -17.40
N GLN A 47 6.02 -36.58 -18.22
CA GLN A 47 5.55 -37.95 -17.94
C GLN A 47 6.25 -38.55 -16.71
N MET A 48 7.54 -38.33 -16.53
CA MET A 48 8.27 -38.80 -15.34
C MET A 48 7.82 -38.08 -14.05
N LEU A 49 7.59 -36.77 -14.07
CA LEU A 49 7.05 -36.03 -12.92
C LEU A 49 5.63 -36.47 -12.52
N LEU A 50 4.80 -36.80 -13.51
CA LEU A 50 3.48 -37.38 -13.26
C LEU A 50 3.60 -38.81 -12.74
N GLN A 51 4.54 -39.60 -13.26
CA GLN A 51 4.80 -40.95 -12.81
C GLN A 51 5.35 -40.97 -11.37
N GLU A 52 6.21 -40.05 -10.98
CA GLU A 52 6.74 -39.92 -9.61
C GLU A 52 5.65 -39.52 -8.60
N LYS A 53 4.75 -38.61 -8.97
CA LYS A 53 3.62 -38.20 -8.09
C LYS A 53 2.50 -39.23 -8.00
N ILE A 54 2.33 -40.09 -9.01
CA ILE A 54 1.24 -41.07 -9.09
C ILE A 54 1.68 -42.46 -8.59
N SER A 55 2.97 -42.83 -8.69
CA SER A 55 3.43 -44.20 -8.42
C SER A 55 3.77 -44.51 -6.97
N GLY A 56 3.92 -43.52 -6.09
CA GLY A 56 3.96 -43.71 -4.63
C GLY A 56 4.89 -44.80 -4.07
N GLN A 57 5.87 -45.31 -4.82
CA GLN A 57 6.79 -46.38 -4.39
C GLN A 57 8.22 -45.95 -4.66
N GLY A 58 8.89 -45.58 -3.56
CA GLY A 58 10.33 -45.37 -3.53
C GLY A 58 11.08 -46.67 -3.77
N GLN A 59 12.15 -46.57 -4.55
CA GLN A 59 13.32 -47.45 -4.48
C GLN A 59 14.54 -46.89 -5.24
N ASP A 60 14.41 -45.83 -6.04
CA ASP A 60 15.53 -45.24 -6.81
C ASP A 60 15.52 -43.70 -6.89
N VAL A 61 14.95 -43.00 -5.91
CA VAL A 61 15.09 -41.54 -5.86
C VAL A 61 16.37 -41.22 -5.09
N SER A 62 17.25 -40.40 -5.67
CA SER A 62 18.44 -39.93 -4.96
C SER A 62 18.05 -39.10 -3.74
N GLU A 63 18.53 -39.49 -2.56
CA GLU A 63 18.22 -38.83 -1.30
C GLU A 63 19.03 -37.54 -1.16
N LEU A 64 18.35 -36.46 -0.73
CA LEU A 64 18.99 -35.19 -0.41
C LEU A 64 19.43 -35.20 1.06
N PRO A 65 20.54 -34.52 1.41
CA PRO A 65 20.96 -34.37 2.80
C PRO A 65 19.85 -33.78 3.67
N GLN A 66 19.71 -34.27 4.91
CA GLN A 66 18.67 -33.78 5.83
C GLN A 66 18.77 -32.27 6.06
N GLU A 67 20.00 -31.73 6.12
CA GLU A 67 20.26 -30.29 6.24
C GLU A 67 19.64 -29.50 5.07
N TYR A 68 19.72 -30.01 3.85
CA TYR A 68 19.12 -29.37 2.67
C TYR A 68 17.60 -29.28 2.83
N ILE A 69 16.94 -30.38 3.21
CA ILE A 69 15.49 -30.47 3.38
C ILE A 69 15.00 -29.50 4.46
N ASP A 70 15.74 -29.37 5.55
CA ASP A 70 15.39 -28.47 6.64
C ASP A 70 15.55 -26.99 6.23
N LEU A 71 16.57 -26.66 5.43
CA LEU A 71 16.74 -25.33 4.83
C LEU A 71 15.61 -25.00 3.85
N GLU A 72 15.17 -25.95 3.02
CA GLU A 72 14.04 -25.76 2.12
C GLU A 72 12.75 -25.42 2.87
N LYS A 73 12.41 -26.21 3.90
CA LYS A 73 11.24 -25.96 4.75
C LYS A 73 11.30 -24.58 5.39
N ARG A 74 12.47 -24.19 5.89
CA ARG A 74 12.69 -22.87 6.51
C ARG A 74 12.45 -21.75 5.51
N ILE A 75 13.00 -21.86 4.31
CA ILE A 75 12.87 -20.85 3.25
C ILE A 75 11.44 -20.73 2.73
N ASP A 76 10.75 -21.84 2.53
CA ASP A 76 9.35 -21.83 2.11
C ASP A 76 8.44 -21.23 3.19
N THR A 77 8.75 -21.50 4.46
CA THR A 77 8.06 -20.86 5.58
C THR A 77 8.31 -19.35 5.62
N ILE A 78 9.56 -18.90 5.42
CA ILE A 78 9.90 -17.46 5.37
C ILE A 78 9.18 -16.78 4.20
N ARG A 79 9.18 -17.39 3.01
CA ARG A 79 8.44 -16.89 1.85
C ARG A 79 6.96 -16.74 2.17
N PHE A 80 6.35 -17.78 2.73
CA PHE A 80 4.94 -17.78 3.11
C PHE A 80 4.62 -16.65 4.09
N VAL A 81 5.46 -16.44 5.11
CA VAL A 81 5.30 -15.34 6.07
C VAL A 81 5.34 -13.99 5.37
N TYR A 82 6.33 -13.74 4.50
CA TYR A 82 6.43 -12.47 3.77
C TYR A 82 5.25 -12.23 2.84
N GLU A 83 4.83 -13.24 2.08
CA GLU A 83 3.67 -13.15 1.19
C GLU A 83 2.39 -12.85 1.96
N LYS A 84 2.16 -13.51 3.11
CA LYS A 84 0.99 -13.27 3.94
C LYS A 84 0.99 -11.88 4.56
N LEU A 85 2.12 -11.40 5.07
CA LEU A 85 2.22 -10.06 5.61
C LEU A 85 1.98 -9.00 4.53
N LEU A 86 2.65 -9.12 3.37
CA LEU A 86 2.48 -8.19 2.25
C LEU A 86 1.07 -8.19 1.67
N SER A 87 0.37 -9.32 1.70
CA SER A 87 -1.03 -9.38 1.21
C SER A 87 -1.95 -8.43 1.96
N VAL A 88 -1.64 -8.11 3.22
CA VAL A 88 -2.39 -7.14 4.03
C VAL A 88 -1.71 -5.77 4.01
N THR A 89 -0.39 -5.71 4.18
CA THR A 89 0.31 -4.42 4.32
C THR A 89 0.49 -3.66 3.01
N SER A 90 0.33 -4.31 1.85
CA SER A 90 0.21 -3.60 0.56
C SER A 90 -0.98 -2.63 0.52
N THR A 91 -1.97 -2.80 1.40
CA THR A 91 -3.06 -1.84 1.58
C THR A 91 -2.57 -0.43 1.93
N TYR A 92 -1.48 -0.33 2.70
CA TYR A 92 -0.84 0.95 3.06
C TYR A 92 -0.18 1.67 1.87
N GLU A 93 -0.06 1.02 0.71
CA GLU A 93 0.44 1.66 -0.52
C GLU A 93 -0.65 2.47 -1.23
N SER A 94 -1.92 2.18 -0.95
CA SER A 94 -3.03 2.99 -1.42
C SER A 94 -3.26 4.15 -0.45
N GLU A 95 -3.54 5.35 -0.93
CA GLU A 95 -3.90 6.46 -0.02
C GLU A 95 -5.40 6.42 0.38
N ALA A 96 -6.20 5.65 -0.36
CA ALA A 96 -7.67 5.64 -0.25
C ALA A 96 -8.23 4.33 0.33
N TYR A 97 -7.41 3.50 0.98
CA TYR A 97 -7.91 2.22 1.49
C TYR A 97 -8.92 2.38 2.64
N ASP A 98 -8.80 3.43 3.45
CA ASP A 98 -9.71 3.70 4.57
C ASP A 98 -10.98 4.46 4.15
N TYR A 99 -10.95 5.03 2.94
CA TYR A 99 -12.08 5.75 2.36
C TYR A 99 -12.20 5.37 0.88
N PRO A 100 -12.79 4.18 0.59
CA PRO A 100 -12.89 3.69 -0.78
C PRO A 100 -13.59 4.74 -1.63
N ALA A 101 -12.94 5.11 -2.73
CA ALA A 101 -13.31 6.28 -3.52
C ALA A 101 -14.82 6.28 -3.85
N ASN A 102 -15.58 7.16 -3.19
CA ASN A 102 -16.88 7.56 -3.67
C ASN A 102 -16.64 8.26 -5.00
N ALA A 103 -16.93 7.59 -6.12
CA ALA A 103 -16.69 8.11 -7.47
C ALA A 103 -17.28 9.54 -7.64
N LYS A 104 -18.37 9.85 -6.94
CA LYS A 104 -19.03 11.16 -6.93
C LYS A 104 -18.15 12.29 -6.38
N GLU A 105 -17.31 12.02 -5.38
CA GLU A 105 -16.41 13.02 -4.78
C GLU A 105 -15.14 13.21 -5.62
N THR A 106 -14.58 12.12 -6.16
CA THR A 106 -13.43 12.23 -7.08
C THR A 106 -13.81 12.99 -8.35
N PHE A 107 -15.04 12.86 -8.87
CA PHE A 107 -15.49 13.64 -10.02
C PHE A 107 -15.74 15.13 -9.69
N SER A 108 -16.32 15.45 -8.54
CA SER A 108 -16.61 16.85 -8.18
C SER A 108 -15.34 17.64 -7.85
N GLU A 109 -14.36 17.03 -7.19
CA GLU A 109 -13.06 17.65 -6.90
C GLU A 109 -12.18 17.81 -8.15
N ASN A 110 -12.18 16.82 -9.04
CA ASN A 110 -11.52 16.94 -10.35
C ASN A 110 -12.19 18.04 -11.21
N LEU A 111 -13.52 18.17 -11.16
CA LEU A 111 -14.24 19.22 -11.90
C LEU A 111 -13.96 20.62 -11.33
N LYS A 112 -13.91 20.78 -10.01
CA LYS A 112 -13.53 22.06 -9.37
C LYS A 112 -12.09 22.45 -9.72
N THR A 113 -11.14 21.52 -9.61
CA THR A 113 -9.72 21.78 -9.93
C THR A 113 -9.53 22.14 -11.42
N VAL A 114 -10.27 21.49 -12.32
CA VAL A 114 -10.26 21.83 -13.76
C VAL A 114 -10.91 23.19 -14.01
N ASN A 115 -11.99 23.52 -13.31
CA ASN A 115 -12.62 24.84 -13.39
C ASN A 115 -11.70 25.95 -12.86
N ASP A 116 -11.01 25.73 -11.75
CA ASP A 116 -10.06 26.68 -11.17
C ASP A 116 -8.85 26.88 -12.09
N LYS A 117 -8.35 25.80 -12.73
CA LYS A 117 -7.32 25.91 -13.76
C LYS A 117 -7.81 26.62 -15.01
N LEU A 118 -9.05 26.38 -15.45
CA LEU A 118 -9.63 27.06 -16.60
C LEU A 118 -9.85 28.55 -16.33
N GLN A 119 -10.30 28.91 -15.12
CA GLN A 119 -10.43 30.29 -14.67
C GLN A 119 -9.05 30.97 -14.58
N ASN A 120 -8.05 30.29 -14.00
CA ASN A 120 -6.67 30.78 -13.93
C ASN A 120 -6.02 30.91 -15.32
N LEU A 121 -6.32 30.03 -16.27
CA LEU A 121 -5.87 30.14 -17.66
C LEU A 121 -6.62 31.25 -18.42
N SER A 122 -7.89 31.50 -18.10
CA SER A 122 -8.67 32.58 -18.70
C SER A 122 -8.30 33.97 -18.17
N ALA A 123 -7.72 34.04 -16.96
CA ALA A 123 -7.20 35.27 -16.36
C ALA A 123 -5.81 35.65 -16.87
N VAL A 124 -5.14 34.76 -17.60
CA VAL A 124 -3.79 34.97 -18.13
C VAL A 124 -3.86 35.45 -19.58
N THR A 125 -3.48 36.70 -19.82
CA THR A 125 -3.51 37.33 -21.16
C THR A 125 -2.22 37.10 -21.98
N ASN A 126 -1.20 36.47 -21.40
CA ASN A 126 0.14 36.27 -22.01
C ASN A 126 0.47 34.78 -22.24
N LEU A 127 1.03 34.46 -23.41
CA LEU A 127 1.34 33.09 -23.85
C LEU A 127 2.45 32.40 -23.00
N SER A 128 3.35 33.18 -22.39
CA SER A 128 4.42 32.71 -21.49
C SER A 128 3.87 32.26 -20.14
N ASP A 129 2.90 33.01 -19.61
CA ASP A 129 2.30 32.78 -18.30
C ASP A 129 1.31 31.61 -18.37
N ALA A 130 0.66 31.41 -19.52
CA ALA A 130 -0.17 30.24 -19.79
C ALA A 130 0.65 28.94 -19.82
N GLN A 131 1.89 28.99 -20.34
CA GLN A 131 2.82 27.86 -20.28
C GLN A 131 3.29 27.59 -18.85
N ALA A 132 3.52 28.64 -18.03
CA ALA A 132 3.85 28.49 -16.63
C ALA A 132 2.72 27.82 -15.82
N VAL A 133 1.46 28.17 -16.09
CA VAL A 133 0.28 27.55 -15.45
C VAL A 133 0.05 26.10 -15.92
N LEU A 134 0.38 25.77 -17.17
CA LEU A 134 0.30 24.41 -17.71
C LEU A 134 1.43 23.48 -17.23
N VAL A 135 2.61 24.03 -16.92
CA VAL A 135 3.80 23.30 -16.44
C VAL A 135 3.88 23.31 -14.91
N SER A 136 3.07 24.13 -14.24
CA SER A 136 2.92 24.10 -12.79
C SER A 136 2.53 22.69 -12.35
N PRO A 137 3.26 22.07 -11.40
CA PRO A 137 2.92 20.75 -10.90
C PRO A 137 1.46 20.77 -10.48
N VAL A 138 0.67 19.80 -10.99
CA VAL A 138 -0.71 19.63 -10.58
C VAL A 138 -0.69 19.59 -9.06
N PRO A 139 -1.40 20.51 -8.35
CA PRO A 139 -1.46 20.40 -6.91
C PRO A 139 -1.96 18.99 -6.65
N LYS A 140 -1.15 18.17 -5.95
CA LYS A 140 -1.61 16.87 -5.48
C LYS A 140 -2.92 17.19 -4.78
N GLY A 141 -4.03 16.71 -5.34
CA GLY A 141 -5.34 16.93 -4.74
C GLY A 141 -5.26 16.54 -3.27
N GLU A 142 -6.03 17.20 -2.41
CA GLU A 142 -5.97 16.90 -0.98
C GLU A 142 -6.02 15.39 -0.76
N PRO A 143 -5.20 14.85 0.16
CA PRO A 143 -5.06 13.42 0.31
C PRO A 143 -6.41 12.74 0.54
N LYS A 144 -6.61 11.58 -0.06
CA LYS A 144 -7.90 10.86 -0.06
C LYS A 144 -8.08 9.96 1.15
N THR A 145 -7.58 10.38 2.31
CA THR A 145 -7.80 9.64 3.55
C THR A 145 -9.12 10.05 4.20
N LEU A 146 -9.70 9.17 5.00
CA LEU A 146 -10.93 9.44 5.75
C LEU A 146 -10.81 10.73 6.59
N ASN A 147 -9.67 10.92 7.26
CA ASN A 147 -9.43 12.10 8.09
C ASN A 147 -9.47 13.40 7.28
N HIS A 148 -8.92 13.41 6.07
CA HIS A 148 -9.01 14.58 5.19
C HIS A 148 -10.44 14.80 4.67
N ALA A 149 -11.19 13.73 4.37
CA ALA A 149 -12.60 13.84 4.00
C ALA A 149 -13.45 14.43 5.14
N LEU A 150 -13.23 14.00 6.39
CA LEU A 150 -13.87 14.57 7.57
C LEU A 150 -13.51 16.04 7.75
N ALA A 151 -12.25 16.42 7.53
CA ALA A 151 -11.84 17.82 7.59
C ALA A 151 -12.54 18.68 6.53
N ARG A 152 -12.67 18.17 5.30
CA ARG A 152 -13.41 18.87 4.22
C ARG A 152 -14.88 19.05 4.57
N ALA A 153 -15.53 18.00 5.06
CA ALA A 153 -16.93 18.05 5.48
C ALA A 153 -17.15 19.07 6.60
N ALA A 154 -16.25 19.09 7.60
CA ALA A 154 -16.32 20.04 8.71
C ALA A 154 -16.05 21.49 8.26
N THR A 155 -15.09 21.71 7.36
CA THR A 155 -14.82 23.04 6.79
C THR A 155 -16.03 23.56 6.01
N ALA A 156 -16.62 22.72 5.14
CA ALA A 156 -17.82 23.08 4.39
C ALA A 156 -19.02 23.39 5.30
N GLY A 157 -19.18 22.66 6.40
CA GLY A 157 -20.19 22.94 7.42
C GLY A 157 -19.95 24.27 8.13
N SER A 158 -18.70 24.55 8.52
CA SER A 158 -18.31 25.83 9.15
C SER A 158 -18.56 27.02 8.21
N ASP A 159 -18.17 26.92 6.95
CA ASP A 159 -18.42 27.95 5.93
C ASP A 159 -19.91 28.17 5.70
N ALA A 160 -20.71 27.10 5.66
CA ALA A 160 -22.16 27.21 5.52
C ALA A 160 -22.79 27.95 6.72
N LEU A 161 -22.36 27.65 7.95
CA LEU A 161 -22.84 28.34 9.15
C LEU A 161 -22.42 29.82 9.17
N ARG A 162 -21.16 30.12 8.84
CA ARG A 162 -20.65 31.49 8.77
C ARG A 162 -21.40 32.33 7.75
N ASN A 163 -21.72 31.75 6.60
CA ASN A 163 -22.40 32.45 5.51
C ASN A 163 -23.91 32.64 5.75
N ASN A 164 -24.58 31.71 6.44
CA ASN A 164 -26.05 31.72 6.57
C ASN A 164 -26.57 32.14 7.95
N VAL A 165 -25.81 31.89 9.02
CA VAL A 165 -26.25 32.10 10.41
C VAL A 165 -25.53 33.29 11.05
N GLY A 166 -24.25 33.47 10.75
CA GLY A 166 -23.44 34.61 11.19
C GLY A 166 -21.99 34.24 11.47
N ALA A 167 -21.08 35.20 11.37
CA ALA A 167 -19.64 34.96 11.45
C ALA A 167 -19.12 34.49 12.84
N GLN A 168 -19.91 34.66 13.89
CA GLN A 168 -19.55 34.42 15.30
C GLN A 168 -20.32 33.23 15.92
N ASP A 169 -20.69 32.23 15.12
CA ASP A 169 -21.34 31.02 15.62
C ASP A 169 -20.30 30.09 16.29
N PRO A 170 -20.42 29.75 17.59
CA PRO A 170 -19.51 28.84 18.28
C PRO A 170 -19.47 27.44 17.65
N ILE A 171 -20.52 27.01 16.94
CA ILE A 171 -20.53 25.74 16.20
C ILE A 171 -19.59 25.84 14.98
N ALA A 172 -19.57 26.98 14.29
CA ALA A 172 -18.67 27.18 13.16
C ALA A 172 -17.20 27.19 13.60
N GLU A 173 -16.89 27.80 14.75
CA GLU A 173 -15.57 27.78 15.37
C GLU A 173 -15.16 26.36 15.81
N GLY A 174 -16.07 25.62 16.45
CA GLY A 174 -15.84 24.22 16.82
C GLY A 174 -15.57 23.31 15.61
N LEU A 175 -16.33 23.48 14.53
CA LEU A 175 -16.11 22.74 13.29
C LEU A 175 -14.77 23.07 12.63
N GLU A 176 -14.30 24.31 12.72
CA GLU A 176 -12.98 24.71 12.20
C GLU A 176 -11.85 24.06 13.02
N THR A 177 -11.94 24.10 14.35
CA THR A 177 -10.98 23.44 15.25
C THR A 177 -10.93 21.93 15.01
N TYR A 178 -12.09 21.29 14.84
CA TYR A 178 -12.17 19.87 14.48
C TYR A 178 -11.58 19.59 13.09
N ALA A 179 -11.85 20.43 12.09
CA ALA A 179 -11.30 20.28 10.74
C ALA A 179 -9.77 20.33 10.75
N LEU A 180 -9.17 21.27 11.51
CA LEU A 180 -7.73 21.39 11.66
C LEU A 180 -7.11 20.16 12.35
N ALA A 181 -7.76 19.63 13.39
CA ALA A 181 -7.36 18.41 14.06
C ALA A 181 -7.31 17.22 13.09
N MET A 182 -8.38 17.05 12.30
CA MET A 182 -8.50 15.98 11.32
C MET A 182 -7.48 16.11 10.18
N LYS A 183 -7.14 17.32 9.71
CA LYS A 183 -6.03 17.53 8.75
C LYS A 183 -4.69 17.09 9.33
N LYS A 184 -4.39 17.48 10.58
CA LYS A 184 -3.15 17.05 11.26
C LYS A 184 -3.08 15.53 11.42
N LEU A 185 -4.19 14.91 11.84
CA LEU A 185 -4.29 13.46 11.99
C LEU A 185 -4.19 12.73 10.65
N GLY A 186 -4.75 13.30 9.58
CA GLY A 186 -4.61 12.82 8.21
C GLY A 186 -3.16 12.85 7.73
N ASN A 187 -2.43 13.94 7.99
CA ASN A 187 -1.01 14.07 7.64
C ASN A 187 -0.13 13.08 8.41
N ALA A 188 -0.36 12.93 9.72
CA ALA A 188 0.34 11.93 10.54
C ALA A 188 0.12 10.50 10.02
N ARG A 189 -1.07 10.22 9.46
CA ARG A 189 -1.35 8.92 8.85
C ARG A 189 -0.59 8.71 7.54
N LEU A 190 -0.51 9.72 6.68
CA LEU A 190 0.30 9.61 5.46
C LEU A 190 1.77 9.35 5.78
N GLN A 191 2.27 9.93 6.87
CA GLN A 191 3.62 9.64 7.35
C GLN A 191 3.75 8.18 7.81
N GLN A 192 2.78 7.66 8.56
CA GLN A 192 2.74 6.24 8.92
C GLN A 192 2.77 5.34 7.68
N ASP A 193 1.90 5.60 6.71
CA ASP A 193 1.80 4.83 5.47
C ASP A 193 3.12 4.87 4.69
N GLN A 194 3.79 6.03 4.64
CA GLN A 194 5.11 6.20 4.02
C GLN A 194 6.19 5.39 4.75
N LEU A 195 6.22 5.41 6.09
CA LEU A 195 7.18 4.64 6.88
C LEU A 195 6.99 3.14 6.70
N ILE A 196 5.74 2.66 6.72
CA ILE A 196 5.41 1.25 6.48
C ILE A 196 5.82 0.86 5.06
N ARG A 197 5.55 1.70 4.06
CA ARG A 197 5.96 1.42 2.69
C ARG A 197 7.49 1.27 2.57
N ALA A 198 8.23 2.25 3.08
CA ALA A 198 9.69 2.32 2.91
C ALA A 198 10.45 1.29 3.74
N HIS A 199 10.04 1.05 4.99
CA HIS A 199 10.78 0.22 5.95
C HIS A 199 10.22 -1.18 6.14
N PHE A 200 8.99 -1.44 5.68
CA PHE A 200 8.36 -2.76 5.77
C PHE A 200 8.07 -3.35 4.39
N ASN A 201 7.22 -2.72 3.57
CA ASN A 201 6.77 -3.32 2.32
C ASN A 201 7.89 -3.47 1.28
N GLU A 202 8.65 -2.41 1.02
CA GLU A 202 9.71 -2.41 0.01
C GLU A 202 10.82 -3.43 0.34
N PRO A 203 11.35 -3.53 1.58
CA PRO A 203 12.33 -4.55 1.94
C PRO A 203 11.80 -5.98 1.80
N LEU A 204 10.54 -6.25 2.18
CA LEU A 204 9.93 -7.58 2.02
C LEU A 204 9.75 -7.94 0.54
N GLN A 205 9.28 -7.00 -0.29
CA GLN A 205 9.16 -7.19 -1.73
C GLN A 205 10.53 -7.43 -2.38
N GLN A 206 11.55 -6.69 -1.96
CA GLN A 206 12.92 -6.86 -2.45
C GLN A 206 13.47 -8.23 -2.08
N ALA A 207 13.28 -8.67 -0.82
CA ALA A 207 13.72 -10.00 -0.37
C ALA A 207 13.03 -11.14 -1.14
N LEU A 208 11.73 -11.01 -1.43
CA LEU A 208 10.99 -11.96 -2.27
C LEU A 208 11.53 -12.03 -3.71
N ARG A 209 11.72 -10.86 -4.34
CA ARG A 209 12.14 -10.77 -5.75
C ARG A 209 13.59 -11.19 -5.99
N THR A 210 14.46 -10.99 -5.00
CA THR A 210 15.91 -11.22 -5.15
C THR A 210 16.34 -12.50 -4.43
N GLN A 211 16.46 -12.45 -3.10
CA GLN A 211 17.01 -13.50 -2.26
C GLN A 211 16.19 -14.80 -2.35
N LEU A 212 14.87 -14.74 -2.15
CA LEU A 212 14.01 -15.93 -2.18
C LEU A 212 13.82 -16.47 -3.61
N SER A 213 13.93 -15.62 -4.63
CA SER A 213 13.94 -16.03 -6.04
C SER A 213 15.23 -16.78 -6.39
N GLN A 214 16.39 -16.30 -5.92
CA GLN A 214 17.69 -16.97 -6.08
C GLN A 214 17.68 -18.37 -5.43
N ALA A 215 17.18 -18.49 -4.19
CA ALA A 215 17.01 -19.80 -3.55
C ALA A 215 16.08 -20.73 -4.35
N THR A 216 14.98 -20.20 -4.91
CA THR A 216 14.08 -20.99 -5.77
C THR A 216 14.79 -21.49 -7.03
N LYS A 217 15.63 -20.65 -7.64
CA LYS A 217 16.40 -21.01 -8.82
C LYS A 217 17.42 -22.11 -8.51
N ALA A 218 18.16 -21.97 -7.41
CA ALA A 218 19.13 -22.97 -6.96
C ALA A 218 18.45 -24.32 -6.67
N ARG A 219 17.29 -24.31 -5.99
CA ARG A 219 16.51 -25.54 -5.74
C ARG A 219 16.00 -26.20 -7.02
N ARG A 220 15.51 -25.42 -7.99
CA ARG A 220 15.12 -25.95 -9.31
C ARG A 220 16.30 -26.58 -10.02
N ASP A 221 17.49 -26.00 -9.91
CA ASP A 221 18.69 -26.56 -10.53
C ASP A 221 19.07 -27.91 -9.91
N VAL A 222 19.09 -28.01 -8.57
CA VAL A 222 19.30 -29.29 -7.86
C VAL A 222 18.32 -30.36 -8.32
N GLU A 223 17.03 -30.02 -8.42
CA GLU A 223 16.00 -30.94 -8.89
C GLU A 223 16.22 -31.39 -10.34
N LEU A 224 16.62 -30.46 -11.23
CA LEU A 224 16.94 -30.78 -12.63
C LEU A 224 18.16 -31.71 -12.74
N LYS A 225 19.20 -31.48 -11.93
CA LYS A 225 20.39 -32.33 -11.87
C LYS A 225 20.07 -33.70 -11.29
N ARG A 226 19.28 -33.75 -10.21
CA ARG A 226 18.77 -35.00 -9.61
C ARG A 226 18.01 -35.85 -10.63
N MET A 227 17.02 -35.25 -11.30
CA MET A 227 16.23 -35.95 -12.34
C MET A 227 17.13 -36.49 -13.47
N SER A 228 18.17 -35.75 -13.85
CA SER A 228 19.11 -36.17 -14.91
C SER A 228 19.99 -37.34 -14.45
N TYR A 229 20.50 -37.27 -13.22
CA TYR A 229 21.26 -38.35 -12.58
C TYR A 229 20.43 -39.63 -12.44
N ASP A 230 19.22 -39.53 -11.89
CA ASP A 230 18.33 -40.68 -11.68
C ASP A 230 17.88 -41.30 -13.02
N SER A 231 17.67 -40.49 -14.06
CA SER A 231 17.36 -40.97 -15.41
C SER A 231 18.49 -41.83 -15.99
N VAL A 232 19.74 -41.38 -15.88
CA VAL A 232 20.90 -42.13 -16.38
C VAL A 232 21.17 -43.37 -15.52
N ARG A 233 21.02 -43.25 -14.19
CA ARG A 233 21.13 -44.38 -13.26
C ARG A 233 20.11 -45.49 -13.60
N SER A 234 18.87 -45.12 -13.89
CA SER A 234 17.82 -46.07 -14.31
C SER A 234 18.15 -46.71 -15.67
N GLN A 235 18.62 -45.93 -16.65
CA GLN A 235 19.04 -46.45 -17.95
C GLN A 235 20.21 -47.44 -17.84
N LEU A 236 21.14 -47.21 -16.91
CA LEU A 236 22.29 -48.08 -16.67
C LEU A 236 21.88 -49.47 -16.17
N LYS A 237 20.79 -49.60 -15.40
CA LYS A 237 20.27 -50.90 -14.92
C LYS A 237 19.84 -51.85 -16.05
N HIS A 238 19.51 -51.30 -17.21
CA HIS A 238 19.04 -52.06 -18.37
C HIS A 238 19.95 -51.90 -19.61
N ALA A 239 21.17 -51.38 -19.42
CA ALA A 239 22.10 -51.14 -20.51
C ALA A 239 22.75 -52.44 -21.04
N SER A 240 22.97 -52.51 -22.34
CA SER A 240 23.80 -53.56 -22.96
C SER A 240 25.29 -53.24 -22.80
N ALA A 241 26.15 -54.26 -22.84
CA ALA A 241 27.60 -54.16 -22.59
C ALA A 241 28.31 -53.06 -23.42
N ASP A 242 27.86 -52.81 -24.66
CA ASP A 242 28.44 -51.79 -25.54
C ASP A 242 28.11 -50.34 -25.14
N ARG A 243 26.98 -50.10 -24.44
CA ARG A 243 26.56 -48.76 -23.98
C ARG A 243 26.88 -48.49 -22.52
N GLU A 244 27.21 -49.54 -21.78
CA GLU A 244 27.47 -49.48 -20.34
C GLU A 244 28.65 -48.55 -20.00
N ALA A 245 29.75 -48.64 -20.74
CA ALA A 245 30.93 -47.79 -20.51
C ALA A 245 30.62 -46.29 -20.69
N ALA A 246 29.87 -45.93 -21.73
CA ALA A 246 29.48 -44.53 -22.00
C ALA A 246 28.48 -43.99 -20.96
N LEU A 247 27.55 -44.83 -20.50
CA LEU A 247 26.58 -44.44 -19.47
C LEU A 247 27.22 -44.28 -18.09
N ARG A 248 28.26 -45.08 -17.75
CA ARG A 248 29.01 -44.93 -16.50
C ARG A 248 29.74 -43.59 -16.42
N VAL A 249 30.45 -43.19 -17.48
CA VAL A 249 31.13 -41.88 -17.53
C VAL A 249 30.13 -40.73 -17.41
N LYS A 250 28.96 -40.85 -18.06
CA LYS A 250 27.89 -39.86 -17.97
C LYS A 250 27.27 -39.81 -16.57
N LEU A 251 27.16 -40.95 -15.90
CA LEU A 251 26.66 -41.03 -14.53
C LEU A 251 27.61 -40.32 -13.55
N GLU A 252 28.92 -40.59 -13.64
CA GLU A 252 29.95 -39.93 -12.82
C GLU A 252 29.92 -38.40 -13.01
N THR A 253 29.83 -37.94 -14.27
CA THR A 253 29.73 -36.50 -14.56
C THR A 253 28.48 -35.87 -13.94
N LEU A 254 27.32 -36.54 -14.03
CA LEU A 254 26.07 -36.05 -13.47
C LEU A 254 26.03 -36.12 -11.93
N GLU A 255 26.74 -37.07 -11.34
CA GLU A 255 26.91 -37.18 -9.89
C GLU A 255 27.69 -35.96 -9.36
N ASP A 256 28.81 -35.62 -9.99
CA ASP A 256 29.60 -34.43 -9.65
C ASP A 256 28.77 -33.14 -9.84
N GLU A 257 28.03 -33.01 -10.94
CA GLU A 257 27.16 -31.86 -11.18
C GLU A 257 26.04 -31.75 -10.13
N PHE A 258 25.45 -32.88 -9.71
CA PHE A 258 24.42 -32.91 -8.68
C PHE A 258 24.96 -32.56 -7.29
N ALA A 259 26.14 -33.06 -6.93
CA ALA A 259 26.82 -32.72 -5.68
C ALA A 259 27.14 -31.22 -5.62
N ASN A 260 27.76 -30.67 -6.67
CA ASN A 260 28.09 -29.24 -6.77
C ASN A 260 26.84 -28.36 -6.69
N ALA A 261 25.77 -28.69 -7.42
CA ALA A 261 24.52 -27.94 -7.38
C ALA A 261 23.88 -27.96 -5.97
N THR A 262 24.02 -29.08 -5.25
CA THR A 262 23.50 -29.23 -3.88
C THR A 262 24.30 -28.36 -2.90
N GLU A 263 25.62 -28.35 -2.98
CA GLU A 263 26.48 -27.48 -2.15
C GLU A 263 26.22 -26.00 -2.41
N ASP A 264 26.13 -25.60 -3.69
CA ASP A 264 25.80 -24.23 -4.10
C ASP A 264 24.43 -23.82 -3.56
N ALA A 265 23.43 -24.69 -3.69
CA ALA A 265 22.09 -24.42 -3.17
C ALA A 265 22.08 -24.28 -1.65
N VAL A 266 22.79 -25.13 -0.90
CA VAL A 266 22.93 -24.99 0.56
C VAL A 266 23.55 -23.63 0.93
N SER A 267 24.60 -23.22 0.22
CA SER A 267 25.25 -21.92 0.43
C SER A 267 24.30 -20.74 0.18
N VAL A 268 23.59 -20.75 -0.95
CA VAL A 268 22.58 -19.73 -1.28
C VAL A 268 21.47 -19.70 -0.23
N MET A 269 20.95 -20.87 0.17
CA MET A 269 19.86 -20.98 1.14
C MET A 269 20.25 -20.43 2.52
N LYS A 270 21.47 -20.72 3.00
CA LYS A 270 22.01 -20.14 4.25
C LYS A 270 22.12 -18.63 4.18
N ASN A 271 22.68 -18.09 3.08
CA ASN A 271 22.80 -16.65 2.87
C ASN A 271 21.44 -15.95 2.87
N VAL A 272 20.40 -16.57 2.28
CA VAL A 272 19.03 -16.04 2.30
C VAL A 272 18.45 -16.04 3.71
N ILE A 273 18.69 -17.09 4.51
CA ILE A 273 18.22 -17.15 5.89
C ILE A 273 18.91 -16.09 6.76
N ASP A 274 20.23 -15.93 6.64
CA ASP A 274 20.99 -14.94 7.39
C ASP A 274 20.64 -13.49 7.01
N GLY A 275 20.30 -13.27 5.74
CA GLY A 275 19.77 -12.00 5.24
C GLY A 275 18.33 -11.73 5.65
N SER A 276 17.53 -12.77 5.86
CA SER A 276 16.12 -12.64 6.27
C SER A 276 16.01 -12.36 7.77
N LYS A 277 15.66 -11.13 8.13
CA LYS A 277 15.42 -10.71 9.52
C LYS A 277 13.96 -10.27 9.73
N PRO A 278 13.00 -11.22 9.69
CA PRO A 278 11.56 -10.93 9.81
C PRO A 278 11.21 -10.14 11.06
N LEU A 279 11.88 -10.43 12.18
CA LEU A 279 11.63 -9.73 13.45
C LEU A 279 12.02 -8.25 13.38
N ASN A 280 13.14 -7.91 12.72
CA ASN A 280 13.54 -6.51 12.56
C ASN A 280 12.51 -5.74 11.73
N GLN A 281 11.99 -6.36 10.67
CA GLN A 281 10.95 -5.75 9.84
C GLN A 281 9.65 -5.55 10.63
N LEU A 282 9.25 -6.52 11.46
CA LEU A 282 8.09 -6.36 12.34
C LEU A 282 8.28 -5.25 13.37
N VAL A 283 9.49 -5.06 13.90
CA VAL A 283 9.79 -3.94 14.79
C VAL A 283 9.56 -2.59 14.08
N GLU A 284 9.98 -2.45 12.82
CA GLU A 284 9.72 -1.22 12.04
C GLU A 284 8.23 -0.97 11.82
N LEU A 285 7.45 -2.02 11.54
CA LEU A 285 6.00 -1.91 11.39
C LEU A 285 5.33 -1.42 12.69
N VAL A 286 5.69 -2.02 13.81
CA VAL A 286 5.14 -1.66 15.13
C VAL A 286 5.57 -0.24 15.52
N ASN A 287 6.81 0.15 15.25
CA ASN A 287 7.30 1.51 15.52
C ASN A 287 6.52 2.56 14.73
N ALA A 288 6.26 2.32 13.44
CA ALA A 288 5.47 3.22 12.61
C ALA A 288 4.02 3.35 13.13
N GLN A 289 3.41 2.23 13.53
CA GLN A 289 2.07 2.22 14.13
C GLN A 289 2.03 2.96 15.48
N LEU A 290 3.01 2.72 16.35
CA LEU A 290 3.10 3.34 17.67
C LEU A 290 3.26 4.87 17.55
N ALA A 291 4.12 5.33 16.64
CA ALA A 291 4.34 6.75 16.39
C ALA A 291 3.03 7.45 15.98
N TYR A 292 2.27 6.86 15.06
CA TYR A 292 0.98 7.39 14.64
C TYR A 292 -0.03 7.49 15.78
N HIS A 293 -0.23 6.39 16.52
CA HIS A 293 -1.22 6.37 17.60
C HIS A 293 -0.87 7.34 18.74
N THR A 294 0.41 7.54 19.01
CA THR A 294 0.86 8.52 20.01
C THR A 294 0.52 9.95 19.57
N LEU A 295 0.85 10.31 18.32
CA LEU A 295 0.48 11.61 17.76
C LEU A 295 -1.04 11.81 17.69
N ALA A 296 -1.80 10.74 17.42
CA ALA A 296 -3.25 10.80 17.41
C ALA A 296 -3.83 11.14 18.79
N VAL A 297 -3.28 10.54 19.85
CA VAL A 297 -3.67 10.85 21.24
C VAL A 297 -3.36 12.30 21.60
N GLU A 298 -2.19 12.82 21.19
CA GLU A 298 -1.82 14.22 21.43
C GLU A 298 -2.76 15.19 20.71
N ILE A 299 -3.03 14.96 19.42
CA ILE A 299 -3.89 15.83 18.60
C ILE A 299 -5.33 15.82 19.14
N LEU A 300 -5.91 14.62 19.34
CA LEU A 300 -7.30 14.50 19.80
C LEU A 300 -7.45 14.96 21.26
N GLY A 301 -6.47 14.63 22.10
CA GLY A 301 -6.42 15.03 23.50
C GLY A 301 -6.35 16.55 23.68
N GLY A 302 -5.64 17.26 22.80
CA GLY A 302 -5.64 18.73 22.79
C GLY A 302 -6.95 19.34 22.30
N THR A 303 -7.60 18.73 21.32
CA THR A 303 -8.82 19.30 20.69
C THR A 303 -10.10 19.02 21.48
N LEU A 304 -10.15 17.95 22.27
CA LEU A 304 -11.34 17.56 23.02
C LEU A 304 -11.73 18.60 24.10
N PRO A 305 -10.81 19.14 24.92
CA PRO A 305 -11.10 20.23 25.85
C PRO A 305 -11.60 21.50 25.15
N ASP A 306 -10.96 21.88 24.03
CA ASP A 306 -11.35 23.06 23.26
C ASP A 306 -12.82 22.98 22.81
N LEU A 307 -13.22 21.83 22.25
CA LEU A 307 -14.60 21.60 21.84
C LEU A 307 -15.59 21.57 23.02
N LYS A 308 -15.19 20.99 24.16
CA LYS A 308 -16.03 21.02 25.39
C LYS A 308 -16.23 22.44 25.89
N SER A 309 -15.18 23.26 25.88
CA SER A 309 -15.25 24.66 26.32
C SER A 309 -16.18 25.51 25.43
N LEU A 310 -16.16 25.29 24.11
CA LEU A 310 -17.07 25.96 23.16
C LEU A 310 -18.53 25.52 23.36
N ASN A 311 -18.76 24.25 23.71
CA ASN A 311 -20.09 23.74 24.03
C ASN A 311 -20.66 24.30 25.34
N GLU A 312 -19.81 24.47 26.36
CA GLU A 312 -20.22 25.09 27.64
C GLU A 312 -20.47 26.60 27.49
N GLY A 313 -19.65 27.29 26.68
CA GLY A 313 -19.85 28.71 26.36
C GLY A 313 -21.13 28.98 25.57
N SER A 314 -21.50 28.09 24.64
CA SER A 314 -22.75 28.20 23.86
C SER A 314 -24.02 27.92 24.67
N ALA A 315 -23.93 27.16 25.76
CA ALA A 315 -25.05 26.96 26.70
C ALA A 315 -25.33 28.18 27.60
N SER A 316 -24.39 29.14 27.68
CA SER A 316 -24.51 30.33 28.54
C SER A 316 -25.14 31.56 27.87
N VAL A 317 -25.57 31.45 26.60
CA VAL A 317 -26.33 32.53 25.95
C VAL A 317 -27.72 32.59 26.60
N PRO A 318 -28.11 33.72 27.23
CA PRO A 318 -29.47 33.86 27.74
C PRO A 318 -30.41 33.76 26.54
N THR A 319 -31.23 32.71 26.55
CA THR A 319 -32.33 32.56 25.60
C THR A 319 -33.10 33.86 25.62
N ALA A 320 -33.10 34.61 24.52
CA ALA A 320 -33.88 35.82 24.39
C ALA A 320 -35.33 35.46 24.70
N GLY A 321 -35.77 35.83 25.90
CA GLY A 321 -37.10 35.52 26.41
C GLY A 321 -38.13 35.99 25.40
N SER A 322 -39.04 35.08 25.06
CA SER A 322 -40.28 35.41 24.38
C SER A 322 -40.90 36.65 25.03
N ALA A 323 -41.35 37.59 24.21
CA ALA A 323 -41.98 38.86 24.61
C ALA A 323 -43.19 38.72 25.58
N GLU A 324 -43.57 37.50 25.92
CA GLU A 324 -44.62 37.12 26.85
C GLU A 324 -44.21 37.26 28.33
N ASP A 325 -42.91 37.11 28.65
CA ASP A 325 -42.41 37.19 30.04
C ASP A 325 -42.26 38.64 30.53
N ALA A 326 -41.99 39.58 29.61
CA ALA A 326 -41.91 41.01 29.92
C ALA A 326 -43.30 41.61 30.23
N TYR A 327 -44.35 41.12 29.59
CA TYR A 327 -45.73 41.59 29.83
C TYR A 327 -46.29 41.11 31.18
N ASN A 328 -45.93 39.91 31.62
CA ASN A 328 -46.38 39.36 32.90
C ASN A 328 -45.66 39.97 34.10
N THR A 329 -44.38 40.33 33.96
CA THR A 329 -43.61 40.99 35.03
C THR A 329 -44.17 42.39 35.33
N GLN A 330 -44.52 43.17 34.29
CA GLN A 330 -45.07 44.52 34.46
C GLN A 330 -46.50 44.54 35.02
N ARG A 331 -47.25 43.43 34.92
CA ARG A 331 -48.56 43.27 35.58
C ARG A 331 -48.45 42.90 37.06
N GLN A 332 -47.41 42.17 37.45
CA GLN A 332 -47.17 41.84 38.87
C GLN A 332 -46.71 43.05 39.68
N ASP A 333 -45.93 43.95 39.07
CA ASP A 333 -45.44 45.16 39.74
C ASP A 333 -46.53 46.23 39.97
N LEU A 334 -47.66 46.16 39.26
CA LEU A 334 -48.76 47.14 39.40
C LEU A 334 -49.78 46.81 40.50
N PHE A 335 -49.78 45.59 41.07
CA PHE A 335 -50.79 45.17 42.05
C PHE A 335 -50.23 44.65 43.39
N GLY A 336 -48.91 44.68 43.60
CA GLY A 336 -48.26 44.08 44.76
C GLY A 336 -47.91 45.04 45.89
N ASN A 337 -48.85 45.81 46.44
CA ASN A 337 -48.58 46.57 47.66
C ASN A 337 -49.84 46.65 48.52
N LEU A 338 -50.00 45.71 49.45
CA LEU A 338 -50.76 45.82 50.71
C LEU A 338 -50.64 44.50 51.48
N GLN A 339 -49.59 44.37 52.30
CA GLN A 339 -49.64 43.91 53.70
C GLN A 339 -48.24 43.64 54.27
N GLN A 340 -47.91 44.39 55.32
CA GLN A 340 -46.80 44.18 56.24
C GLN A 340 -46.86 42.80 56.91
N THR A 341 -45.73 42.16 57.19
CA THR A 341 -45.10 42.13 58.53
C THR A 341 -43.83 41.27 58.57
N ASN A 342 -42.93 41.67 59.47
CA ASN A 342 -41.57 41.19 59.70
C ASN A 342 -41.38 39.66 59.87
N LYS A 343 -40.40 39.11 59.16
CA LYS A 343 -39.52 38.05 59.66
C LYS A 343 -38.15 38.15 58.98
N ILE A 344 -37.11 38.47 59.75
CA ILE A 344 -35.72 38.49 59.27
C ILE A 344 -35.28 37.03 59.13
N THR A 345 -35.22 36.53 57.89
CA THR A 345 -34.57 35.27 57.54
C THR A 345 -33.18 35.60 56.99
N ARG A 346 -32.12 35.31 57.75
CA ARG A 346 -30.76 35.27 57.20
C ARG A 346 -30.60 33.94 56.48
N SER A 347 -30.19 33.99 55.22
CA SER A 347 -29.87 32.83 54.39
C SER A 347 -28.70 32.03 54.97
N GLU A 348 -28.89 30.73 55.15
CA GLU A 348 -27.79 29.79 55.43
C GLU A 348 -26.82 29.78 54.24
N SER A 349 -25.53 29.89 54.56
CA SER A 349 -24.43 29.73 53.61
C SER A 349 -24.20 28.23 53.37
N PRO A 350 -23.93 27.78 52.13
CA PRO A 350 -23.62 26.37 51.82
C PRO A 350 -22.35 25.81 52.47
N TYR A 351 -21.60 26.62 53.23
CA TYR A 351 -20.40 26.20 53.95
C TYR A 351 -20.69 26.13 55.46
N GLY A 352 -21.39 25.08 55.88
CA GLY A 352 -21.58 24.72 57.27
C GLY A 352 -20.63 23.61 57.69
N ASP A 353 -19.66 23.96 58.53
CA ASP A 353 -18.85 23.12 59.44
C ASP A 353 -18.27 21.80 58.86
N ALA A 354 -17.16 21.92 58.12
CA ALA A 354 -16.34 20.76 57.75
C ALA A 354 -15.45 20.36 58.93
N SER A 355 -15.72 19.20 59.53
CA SER A 355 -14.86 18.60 60.56
C SER A 355 -13.39 18.49 60.08
N ILE A 356 -12.42 18.78 60.95
CA ILE A 356 -10.98 18.77 60.61
C ILE A 356 -10.53 17.44 59.97
N ASP A 357 -11.18 16.33 60.30
CA ASP A 357 -10.86 15.01 59.75
C ASP A 357 -11.34 14.81 58.29
N SER A 358 -12.40 15.48 57.86
CA SER A 358 -12.82 15.43 56.44
C SER A 358 -11.88 16.24 55.55
N ILE A 359 -11.38 17.38 56.03
CA ILE A 359 -10.39 18.21 55.32
C ILE A 359 -9.06 17.44 55.16
N ARG A 360 -8.59 16.78 56.22
CA ARG A 360 -7.35 16.00 56.19
C ARG A 360 -7.46 14.79 55.26
N ASN A 361 -8.60 14.08 55.27
CA ASN A 361 -8.82 12.94 54.36
C ASN A 361 -8.95 13.37 52.90
N GLN A 362 -9.55 14.53 52.62
CA GLN A 362 -9.59 15.09 51.26
C GLN A 362 -8.19 15.51 50.79
N GLN A 363 -7.36 16.11 51.65
CA GLN A 363 -5.98 16.45 51.31
C GLN A 363 -5.11 15.21 51.06
N ILE A 364 -5.27 14.14 51.85
CA ILE A 364 -4.52 12.88 51.65
C ILE A 364 -4.96 12.18 50.36
N GLN A 365 -6.25 12.22 50.02
CA GLN A 365 -6.71 11.70 48.74
C GLN A 365 -6.18 12.52 47.56
N GLN A 366 -6.16 13.85 47.68
CA GLN A 366 -5.59 14.72 46.65
C GLN A 366 -4.08 14.49 46.49
N SER A 367 -3.31 14.41 47.59
CA SER A 367 -1.88 14.16 47.52
C SER A 367 -1.54 12.78 46.95
N ASN A 368 -2.36 11.76 47.20
CA ASN A 368 -2.17 10.42 46.65
C ASN A 368 -2.54 10.34 45.15
N LEU A 369 -3.43 11.20 44.68
CA LEU A 369 -3.76 11.35 43.25
C LEU A 369 -2.69 12.18 42.53
N GLU A 370 -2.18 13.23 43.16
CA GLU A 370 -1.04 14.02 42.65
C GLU A 370 0.24 13.18 42.58
N SER A 371 0.55 12.38 43.59
CA SER A 371 1.74 11.51 43.55
C SER A 371 1.66 10.42 42.47
N GLN A 372 0.46 9.91 42.18
CA GLN A 372 0.25 8.99 41.06
C GLN A 372 0.37 9.70 39.71
N SER A 373 -0.17 10.91 39.60
CA SER A 373 -0.04 11.72 38.40
C SER A 373 1.40 12.13 38.15
N GLU A 374 2.17 12.55 39.17
CA GLU A 374 3.59 12.93 39.01
C GLU A 374 4.46 11.74 38.59
N GLN A 375 4.19 10.53 39.12
CA GLN A 375 4.90 9.32 38.74
C GLN A 375 4.57 8.89 37.30
N GLU A 376 3.31 8.99 36.88
CA GLU A 376 2.87 8.70 35.51
C GLU A 376 3.38 9.74 34.50
N VAL A 377 3.41 11.03 34.89
CA VAL A 377 3.98 12.13 34.09
C VAL A 377 5.49 11.99 33.95
N GLY A 378 6.19 11.50 34.98
CA GLY A 378 7.62 11.17 34.90
C GLY A 378 7.93 10.06 33.90
N GLU A 379 7.18 8.95 33.95
CA GLU A 379 7.31 7.86 32.96
C GLU A 379 6.89 8.30 31.55
N MET A 380 5.90 9.19 31.43
CA MET A 380 5.45 9.73 30.15
C MET A 380 6.48 10.71 29.56
N SER A 381 7.13 11.53 30.38
CA SER A 381 8.24 12.40 30.00
C SER A 381 9.42 11.61 29.44
N ASP A 382 9.79 10.52 30.10
CA ASP A 382 10.89 9.66 29.64
C ASP A 382 10.55 9.00 28.30
N LYS A 383 9.33 8.49 28.14
CA LYS A 383 8.82 7.97 26.86
C LYS A 383 8.78 9.06 25.78
N LEU A 384 8.35 10.27 26.12
CA LEU A 384 8.32 11.43 25.21
C LEU A 384 9.72 11.87 24.80
N SER A 385 10.72 11.78 25.67
CA SER A 385 12.11 12.10 25.35
C SER A 385 12.72 11.10 24.36
N ILE A 386 12.44 9.80 24.55
CA ILE A 386 12.87 8.73 23.64
C ILE A 386 12.15 8.87 22.30
N LEU A 387 10.84 9.14 22.30
CA LEU A 387 10.04 9.41 21.11
C LEU A 387 10.51 10.65 20.34
N LYS A 388 10.87 11.72 21.05
CA LYS A 388 11.43 12.94 20.45
C LYS A 388 12.80 12.68 19.82
N SER A 389 13.62 11.84 20.44
CA SER A 389 14.90 11.41 19.86
C SER A 389 14.72 10.54 18.60
N LEU A 390 13.70 9.66 18.60
CA LEU A 390 13.31 8.86 17.43
C LEU A 390 12.74 9.75 16.33
N SER A 391 11.89 10.72 16.66
CA SER A 391 11.34 11.71 15.71
C SER A 391 12.42 12.60 15.11
N ASN A 392 13.43 13.00 15.90
CA ASN A 392 14.57 13.75 15.38
C ASN A 392 15.40 12.89 14.42
N ARG A 393 15.68 11.63 14.78
CA ARG A 393 16.31 10.66 13.86
C ARG A 393 15.49 10.41 12.60
N LEU A 394 14.16 10.32 12.72
CA LEU A 394 13.23 10.17 11.61
C LEU A 394 13.24 11.44 10.73
N GLY A 395 13.32 12.62 11.33
CA GLY A 395 13.46 13.90 10.63
C GLY A 395 14.76 13.98 9.82
N ASP A 396 15.88 13.52 10.39
CA ASP A 396 17.16 13.42 9.70
C ASP A 396 17.10 12.41 8.52
N GLU A 397 16.40 11.29 8.67
CA GLU A 397 16.20 10.28 7.62
C GLU A 397 15.21 10.76 6.53
N ILE A 398 14.20 11.58 6.88
CA ILE A 398 13.30 12.25 5.93
C ILE A 398 14.07 13.24 5.05
N HIS A 399 15.05 13.95 5.62
CA HIS A 399 15.89 14.85 4.84
C HIS A 399 16.74 14.08 3.80
N LYS A 400 17.11 12.84 4.15
CA LYS A 400 17.78 11.88 3.25
C LYS A 400 16.81 11.23 2.24
N SER A 401 15.55 11.00 2.59
CA SER A 401 14.48 10.58 1.67
C SER A 401 14.17 11.63 0.60
N ASN A 402 14.36 12.92 0.90
CA ASN A 402 14.26 13.97 -0.10
C ASN A 402 15.41 13.91 -1.13
N LEU A 403 16.61 13.46 -0.75
CA LEU A 403 17.70 13.18 -1.69
C LEU A 403 17.39 11.98 -2.60
N ILE A 404 16.68 10.97 -2.11
CA ILE A 404 16.17 9.85 -2.94
C ILE A 404 15.10 10.34 -3.93
N SER A 405 14.35 11.38 -3.59
CA SER A 405 13.37 12.00 -4.51
C SER A 405 14.04 12.74 -5.68
N GLU A 406 15.23 13.29 -5.48
CA GLU A 406 16.07 13.82 -6.58
C GLU A 406 16.59 12.68 -7.47
N ASP A 407 16.92 11.52 -6.90
CA ASP A 407 17.33 10.34 -7.65
C ASP A 407 16.17 9.69 -8.44
N LEU A 408 14.96 9.67 -7.88
CA LEU A 408 13.73 9.28 -8.59
C LEU A 408 13.39 10.26 -9.72
N THR A 409 13.61 11.55 -9.51
CA THR A 409 13.41 12.58 -10.54
C THR A 409 14.42 12.42 -11.68
N SER A 410 15.68 12.11 -11.37
CA SER A 410 16.73 11.83 -12.37
C SER A 410 16.43 10.55 -13.17
N ASN A 411 15.88 9.53 -12.50
CA ASN A 411 15.43 8.29 -13.13
C ASN A 411 14.18 8.50 -13.99
N MET A 412 13.22 9.31 -13.57
CA MET A 412 12.05 9.70 -14.39
C MET A 412 12.46 10.53 -15.61
N ASP A 413 13.44 11.42 -15.49
CA ASP A 413 13.95 12.21 -16.61
C ASP A 413 14.71 11.32 -17.62
N SER A 414 15.43 10.30 -17.12
CA SER A 414 16.07 9.26 -17.93
C SER A 414 15.05 8.35 -18.63
N MET A 415 13.94 8.04 -17.97
CA MET A 415 12.80 7.32 -18.56
C MET A 415 12.12 8.15 -19.65
N GLY A 416 11.94 9.47 -19.42
CA GLY A 416 11.40 10.42 -20.39
C GLY A 416 12.28 10.55 -21.64
N LYS A 417 13.60 10.62 -21.47
CA LYS A 417 14.58 10.59 -22.58
C LYS A 417 14.51 9.27 -23.37
N SER A 418 14.35 8.14 -22.68
CA SER A 418 14.22 6.82 -23.29
C SER A 418 12.90 6.64 -24.06
N LEU A 419 11.79 7.16 -23.51
CA LEU A 419 10.49 7.20 -24.18
C LEU A 419 10.54 8.09 -25.44
N LYS A 420 11.20 9.25 -25.37
CA LYS A 420 11.39 10.15 -26.51
C LYS A 420 12.24 9.51 -27.62
N MET A 421 13.29 8.77 -27.25
CA MET A 421 14.10 8.00 -28.20
C MET A 421 13.31 6.86 -28.85
N THR A 422 12.53 6.11 -28.06
CA THR A 422 11.66 5.03 -28.57
C THR A 422 10.58 5.59 -29.49
N TYR A 423 9.96 6.73 -29.14
CA TYR A 423 8.98 7.44 -29.96
C TYR A 423 9.58 7.89 -31.30
N ASN A 424 10.79 8.46 -31.29
CA ASN A 424 11.47 8.86 -32.52
C ASN A 424 11.85 7.67 -33.40
N ARG A 425 12.37 6.57 -32.81
CA ARG A 425 12.65 5.33 -33.56
C ARG A 425 11.40 4.73 -34.18
N MET A 426 10.29 4.73 -33.45
CA MET A 426 9.02 4.19 -33.93
C MET A 426 8.35 5.11 -34.98
N MET A 427 8.51 6.44 -34.91
CA MET A 427 8.12 7.34 -36.01
C MET A 427 8.95 7.11 -37.28
N ILE A 428 10.25 6.83 -37.14
CA ILE A 428 11.12 6.50 -38.28
C ILE A 428 10.71 5.16 -38.92
N MET A 429 10.31 4.16 -38.11
CA MET A 429 9.76 2.90 -38.61
C MET A 429 8.40 3.06 -39.27
N SER A 430 7.51 3.89 -38.74
CA SER A 430 6.22 4.20 -39.39
C SER A 430 6.41 4.83 -40.77
N LYS A 431 7.42 5.70 -40.93
CA LYS A 431 7.77 6.28 -42.24
C LYS A 431 8.39 5.26 -43.20
N LYS A 432 9.20 4.32 -42.70
CA LYS A 432 9.84 3.27 -43.53
C LYS A 432 8.89 2.13 -43.93
N ALA A 433 7.94 1.77 -43.07
CA ALA A 433 7.01 0.66 -43.30
C ALA A 433 5.74 1.08 -44.06
N GLY A 434 5.52 2.38 -44.29
CA GLY A 434 4.30 2.91 -44.94
C GLY A 434 3.03 2.76 -44.11
N VAL A 435 3.12 2.17 -42.92
CA VAL A 435 2.00 1.95 -41.99
C VAL A 435 1.97 3.08 -40.98
N GLY A 436 0.84 3.77 -40.88
CA GLY A 436 0.65 4.89 -39.96
C GLY A 436 0.80 4.46 -38.49
N TRP A 437 1.41 5.34 -37.67
CA TRP A 437 1.62 5.14 -36.23
C TRP A 437 0.39 4.62 -35.47
N LYS A 438 -0.81 5.07 -35.86
CA LYS A 438 -2.10 4.65 -35.26
C LYS A 438 -2.36 3.14 -35.41
N THR A 439 -1.93 2.54 -36.51
CA THR A 439 -2.12 1.10 -36.77
C THR A 439 -1.18 0.25 -35.92
N TRP A 440 0.04 0.73 -35.67
CA TRP A 440 0.98 0.05 -34.77
C TRP A 440 0.47 0.07 -33.33
N LEU A 441 -0.07 1.21 -32.88
CA LEU A 441 -0.67 1.33 -31.55
C LEU A 441 -1.90 0.43 -31.40
N GLY A 442 -2.72 0.30 -32.45
CA GLY A 442 -3.83 -0.65 -32.50
C GLY A 442 -3.39 -2.11 -32.41
N PHE A 443 -2.30 -2.48 -33.08
CA PHE A 443 -1.74 -3.83 -32.99
C PHE A 443 -1.29 -4.18 -31.56
N PHE A 444 -0.54 -3.30 -30.90
CA PHE A 444 -0.12 -3.52 -29.51
C PHE A 444 -1.28 -3.54 -28.53
N PHE A 445 -2.31 -2.73 -28.76
CA PHE A 445 -3.51 -2.72 -27.93
C PHE A 445 -4.29 -4.04 -28.05
N ILE A 446 -4.39 -4.61 -29.26
CA ILE A 446 -5.02 -5.92 -29.49
C ILE A 446 -4.22 -7.03 -28.82
N VAL A 447 -2.89 -7.02 -28.93
CA VAL A 447 -2.02 -7.98 -28.25
C VAL A 447 -2.17 -7.86 -26.72
N PHE A 448 -2.21 -6.63 -26.20
CA PHE A 448 -2.42 -6.37 -24.77
C PHE A 448 -3.77 -6.90 -24.30
N LEU A 449 -4.86 -6.67 -25.04
CA LEU A 449 -6.18 -7.20 -24.70
C LEU A 449 -6.21 -8.73 -24.72
N PHE A 450 -5.46 -9.37 -25.61
CA PHE A 450 -5.37 -10.84 -25.66
C PHE A 450 -4.67 -11.40 -24.41
N PHE A 451 -3.57 -10.77 -24.00
CA PHE A 451 -2.88 -11.12 -22.75
C PHE A 451 -3.71 -10.80 -21.51
N PHE A 452 -4.40 -9.66 -21.50
CA PHE A 452 -5.27 -9.25 -20.39
C PHE A 452 -6.46 -10.20 -20.24
N TRP A 453 -7.06 -10.62 -21.35
CA TRP A 453 -8.14 -11.60 -21.34
C TRP A 453 -7.65 -12.98 -20.87
N SER A 454 -6.47 -13.42 -21.33
CA SER A 454 -5.82 -14.66 -20.86
C SER A 454 -5.33 -14.61 -19.41
N TRP A 455 -5.27 -13.43 -18.79
CA TRP A 455 -4.88 -13.27 -17.40
C TRP A 455 -6.09 -13.28 -16.46
N ILE A 456 -7.27 -12.92 -16.97
CA ILE A 456 -8.51 -12.82 -16.19
C ILE A 456 -9.38 -14.08 -16.27
N PHE A 457 -9.19 -14.91 -17.32
CA PHE A 457 -9.77 -16.25 -17.50
C PHE A 457 -8.64 -17.27 -17.57
#